data_AF-A0ABD6A2L8-F1
#
_entry.id   AF-A0ABD6A2L8-F1
#
_cell.length_a   1.000
_cell.length_b   1.000
_cell.length_c   1.000
_cell.angle_alpha   90.00
_cell.angle_beta   90.00
_cell.angle_gamma   90.00
#
_symmetry.space_group_name_H-M   'P 1'
#
loop_
_entity.id
_entity.type
_entity.pdbx_description
1 polymer ?
#
loop_
_entity_poly.entity_id
_entity_poly.type
_entity_poly.pdbx_seq_one_letter_code
_entity_poly.pdbx_strand_id
1 'polypeptide(L)' 'MTDPTTNAALRRAYEEHRVVRVVSSDPPADERVDGSIWYRSDNDEFRAQVNGTLVTLNTTAV' A
#
# COMPACT_ATOMS: atom_id res chain seq x y z
N MET A 1 25.17 -15.44 -6.88
CA MET A 1 24.45 -14.53 -5.95
C MET A 1 22.98 -14.71 -6.22
N THR A 2 22.23 -14.96 -5.16
CA THR A 2 20.87 -15.47 -5.05
C THR A 2 19.89 -14.77 -6.00
N ASP A 3 19.11 -15.55 -6.78
CA ASP A 3 17.96 -15.04 -7.52
C ASP A 3 17.14 -14.12 -6.60
N PRO A 4 16.73 -12.93 -7.06
CA PRO A 4 15.74 -12.16 -6.31
C PRO A 4 14.51 -13.06 -6.22
N THR A 5 14.27 -13.61 -5.02
CA THR A 5 13.15 -14.52 -4.77
C THR A 5 11.91 -13.93 -5.44
N THR A 6 11.06 -14.75 -6.04
CA THR A 6 9.81 -14.34 -6.70
C THR A 6 9.07 -13.22 -5.96
N ASN A 7 9.18 -13.17 -4.62
CA ASN A 7 8.72 -12.10 -3.74
C ASN A 7 9.27 -10.69 -4.03
N ALA A 8 10.54 -10.51 -4.38
CA ALA A 8 11.11 -9.20 -4.70
C ALA A 8 10.60 -8.68 -6.05
N ALA A 9 10.41 -9.56 -7.03
CA ALA A 9 9.77 -9.23 -8.31
C ALA A 9 8.28 -8.95 -8.12
N LEU A 10 7.57 -9.77 -7.32
CA LEU A 10 6.19 -9.54 -6.95
C LEU A 10 6.02 -8.19 -6.24
N ARG A 11 6.90 -7.89 -5.27
CA ARG A 11 6.91 -6.63 -4.53
C ARG A 11 7.14 -5.45 -5.45
N ARG A 12 8.10 -5.53 -6.38
CA ARG A 12 8.31 -4.50 -7.40
C ARG A 12 7.08 -4.30 -8.27
N ALA A 13 6.50 -5.37 -8.82
CA ALA A 13 5.29 -5.27 -9.63
C ALA A 13 4.11 -4.68 -8.83
N TYR A 14 4.02 -4.99 -7.54
CA TYR A 14 3.03 -4.45 -6.64
C TYR A 14 3.17 -2.94 -6.41
N GLU A 15 4.40 -2.50 -6.15
CA GLU A 15 4.77 -1.10 -5.94
C GLU A 15 4.63 -0.29 -7.25
N GLU A 16 5.02 -0.89 -8.39
CA GLU A 16 4.98 -0.29 -9.72
C GLU A 16 3.56 -0.17 -10.26
N HIS A 17 2.73 -1.20 -10.08
CA HIS A 17 1.32 -1.20 -10.51
C HIS A 17 0.35 -0.70 -9.44
N ARG A 18 0.84 -0.33 -8.25
CA ARG A 18 0.05 0.23 -7.14
C ARG A 18 -1.16 -0.62 -6.74
N VAL A 19 -0.99 -1.94 -6.73
CA VAL A 19 -2.01 -2.88 -6.25
C VAL A 19 -2.23 -2.64 -4.74
N VAL A 20 -3.44 -2.90 -4.21
CA VAL A 20 -3.81 -2.53 -2.82
C VAL A 20 -3.22 -3.50 -1.80
N ARG A 21 -2.12 -3.17 -1.08
CA ARG A 21 -1.50 -4.12 -0.10
C ARG A 21 -2.33 -4.26 1.16
N VAL A 22 -2.37 -5.45 1.73
CA VAL A 22 -2.93 -5.69 3.08
C VAL A 22 -1.81 -5.55 4.11
N VAL A 23 -2.00 -4.67 5.09
CA VAL A 23 -1.04 -4.39 6.17
C VAL A 23 -1.77 -4.30 7.51
N SER A 24 -1.08 -4.58 8.60
CA SER A 24 -1.62 -4.44 9.96
C SER A 24 -1.35 -3.08 10.60
N SER A 25 -0.68 -2.16 9.88
CA SER A 25 -0.38 -0.81 10.33
C SER A 25 -0.05 0.08 9.14
N ASP A 26 -0.06 1.41 9.33
CA ASP A 26 0.41 2.31 8.28
C ASP A 26 1.90 2.05 7.98
N PRO A 27 2.29 1.95 6.70
CA PRO A 27 3.68 1.81 6.29
C PRO A 27 4.54 3.00 6.75
N PRO A 28 5.88 2.83 6.83
CA PRO A 28 6.77 3.96 7.09
C PRO A 28 6.68 5.02 5.98
N ALA A 29 7.03 6.27 6.31
CA ALA A 29 6.76 7.44 5.45
C ALA A 29 7.57 7.44 4.14
N ASP A 30 8.74 6.81 4.14
CA ASP A 30 9.60 6.58 2.98
C ASP A 30 9.01 5.60 1.96
N GLU A 31 8.17 4.66 2.42
CA GLU A 31 7.43 3.75 1.53
C GLU A 31 6.10 4.33 1.02
N ARG A 32 5.66 5.47 1.56
CA ARG A 32 4.38 6.12 1.20
C ARG A 32 4.58 7.11 0.06
N VAL A 33 4.39 6.63 -1.16
CA VAL A 33 4.43 7.46 -2.38
C VAL A 33 3.03 7.99 -2.69
N ASP A 34 2.92 9.23 -3.17
CA ASP A 34 1.63 9.81 -3.55
C ASP A 34 0.87 8.95 -4.59
N GLY A 35 -0.37 8.62 -4.23
CA GLY A 35 -1.29 7.74 -4.93
C GLY A 35 -1.05 6.24 -4.66
N SER A 36 -0.26 5.88 -3.65
CA SER A 36 -0.26 4.52 -3.10
C SER A 36 -1.50 4.30 -2.24
N ILE A 37 -2.06 3.08 -2.31
CA ILE A 37 -3.26 2.65 -1.58
C ILE A 37 -2.96 1.32 -0.89
N TRP A 38 -3.40 1.17 0.36
CA TRP A 38 -3.32 -0.06 1.13
C TRP A 38 -4.57 -0.26 1.97
N TYR A 39 -4.82 -1.49 2.37
CA TYR A 39 -5.88 -1.87 3.30
C TYR A 39 -5.25 -2.19 4.66
N ARG A 40 -5.73 -1.52 5.70
CA ARG A 40 -5.36 -1.75 7.11
C ARG A 40 -6.30 -2.75 7.74
N SER A 41 -5.81 -3.96 7.98
CA SER A 41 -6.62 -5.05 8.51
C SER A 41 -6.88 -4.95 10.02
N ASP A 42 -6.16 -4.10 10.74
CA ASP A 42 -6.37 -3.86 12.17
C ASP A 42 -7.54 -2.91 12.45
N ASN A 43 -7.81 -2.01 11.51
CA ASN A 43 -8.88 -1.01 11.59
C ASN A 43 -10.00 -1.23 10.56
N ASP A 44 -9.86 -2.24 9.68
CA ASP A 44 -10.78 -2.50 8.56
C ASP A 44 -11.00 -1.27 7.66
N GLU A 45 -9.91 -0.61 7.26
CA GLU A 45 -9.99 0.64 6.50
C GLU A 45 -9.03 0.67 5.29
N PHE A 46 -9.46 1.30 4.20
CA PHE A 46 -8.57 1.63 3.09
C PHE A 46 -7.85 2.94 3.38
N ARG A 47 -6.54 2.97 3.15
CA ARG A 47 -5.64 4.09 3.41
C ARG A 47 -4.88 4.46 2.15
N ALA A 48 -4.60 5.74 1.99
CA ALA A 48 -3.85 6.24 0.85
C ALA A 48 -2.95 7.41 1.24
N GLN A 49 -1.86 7.56 0.49
CA GLN A 49 -1.04 8.77 0.52
C GLN A 49 -1.49 9.70 -0.60
N VAL A 50 -1.94 10.91 -0.28
CA VAL A 50 -2.43 11.91 -1.24
C VAL A 50 -1.80 13.26 -0.91
N ASN A 51 -1.04 13.82 -1.86
CA ASN A 51 -0.37 15.12 -1.74
C ASN A 51 0.44 15.25 -0.43
N GLY A 52 1.27 14.25 -0.11
CA GLY A 52 2.06 14.25 1.12
C GLY A 52 1.26 13.96 2.41
N THR A 53 -0.04 13.73 2.31
CA THR A 53 -0.93 13.50 3.46
C THR A 53 -1.50 12.09 3.47
N LEU A 54 -1.58 11.50 4.65
CA LEU A 54 -2.21 10.21 4.86
C LEU A 54 -3.73 10.37 5.05
N VAL A 55 -4.52 9.69 4.24
CA VAL A 55 -5.99 9.76 4.25
C VAL A 55 -6.63 8.38 4.41
N THR A 56 -7.78 8.31 5.06
CA THR A 56 -8.68 7.15 5.01
C THR A 56 -9.65 7.32 3.84
N LEU A 57 -9.78 6.28 3.02
CA LEU A 57 -10.74 6.23 1.92
C LEU A 57 -12.05 5.65 2.47
N ASN A 58 -13.09 6.47 2.53
CA ASN A 58 -14.44 6.00 2.84
C ASN A 58 -15.01 5.30 1.60
N THR A 59 -15.02 3.97 1.61
CA THR A 59 -15.75 3.18 0.61
C THR A 59 -17.21 3.10 1.03
N THR A 60 -18.00 4.14 0.77
CA THR A 60 -19.46 3.97 0.78
C THR A 60 -19.83 3.04 -0.36
N ALA A 61 -20.35 1.86 -0.02
CA ALA A 61 -21.01 1.00 -0.99
C ALA A 61 -22.15 1.81 -1.64
N VAL A 62 -22.14 1.89 -2.98
CA VAL A 62 -23.19 2.53 -3.78
C VAL A 62 -24.25 1.50 -4.14
#